data_AF-A0A0M9A8P7-F1
#
_entry.id   AF-A0A0M9A8P7-F1
#
_cell.length_a   1.000
_cell.length_b   1.000
_cell.length_c   1.000
_cell.angle_alpha   90.00
_cell.angle_beta   90.00
_cell.angle_gamma   90.00
#
_symmetry.space_group_name_H-M   'P 1'
#
loop_
_entity.id
_entity.type
_entity.pdbx_description
1 polymer ?
#
loop_
_entity_poly.entity_id
_entity_poly.type
_entity_poly.pdbx_seq_one_letter_code
_entity_poly.pdbx_strand_id
1 'polypeptide(L)'
;MAPHTSYTPVASMEYEEPVSRTYQYRKVMKPMLERKRRARINRCLDELKDLMVTALQAEGENVAKLEKADILELTVRHLHTLRAARRLTLTPENSYADRFREGFTQCAQEVSSFLSTPVAAAVHPAAGAQLMRHLAATSPAANVTVNVPQNVYTPPQSPVSVASSSGESTESSNAVWRPW
;
A
#
# COMPACT_ATOMS: atom_id res chain seq x y z
N MET A 1 -65.62 -64.86 19.66
CA MET A 1 -65.04 -63.91 18.68
C MET A 1 -64.52 -62.70 19.43
N ALA A 2 -63.21 -62.48 19.46
CA ALA A 2 -62.58 -61.25 19.96
C ALA A 2 -62.11 -60.43 18.76
N PRO A 3 -62.32 -59.10 18.73
CA PRO A 3 -61.93 -58.28 17.59
C PRO A 3 -60.41 -58.06 17.62
N HIS A 4 -59.81 -58.19 16.44
CA HIS A 4 -58.40 -57.92 16.16
C HIS A 4 -58.25 -56.41 15.98
N THR A 5 -57.66 -55.74 16.97
CA THR A 5 -57.21 -54.36 16.83
C THR A 5 -56.00 -54.33 15.91
N SER A 6 -56.18 -53.84 14.68
CA SER A 6 -55.08 -53.55 13.76
C SER A 6 -54.27 -52.37 14.30
N TYR A 7 -53.01 -52.62 14.66
CA TYR A 7 -52.05 -51.59 15.04
C TYR A 7 -51.57 -50.88 13.77
N THR A 8 -51.97 -49.63 13.57
CA THR A 8 -51.35 -48.76 12.56
C THR A 8 -50.03 -48.24 13.14
N PRO A 9 -48.88 -48.45 12.48
CA PRO A 9 -47.64 -47.83 12.93
C PRO A 9 -47.77 -46.33 12.69
N VAL A 10 -47.76 -45.55 13.77
CA VAL A 10 -47.55 -44.11 13.71
C VAL A 10 -46.20 -43.90 13.04
N ALA A 11 -46.21 -43.28 11.87
CA ALA A 11 -45.01 -42.88 11.14
C ALA A 11 -44.08 -42.16 12.13
N SER A 12 -42.94 -42.79 12.39
CA SER A 12 -41.93 -42.27 13.29
C SER A 12 -41.54 -40.88 12.80
N MET A 13 -41.84 -39.89 13.64
CA MET A 13 -41.42 -38.51 13.50
C MET A 13 -39.90 -38.53 13.30
N GLU A 14 -39.45 -38.27 12.06
CA GLU A 14 -38.04 -38.20 11.71
C GLU A 14 -37.49 -36.93 12.36
N TYR A 15 -36.99 -37.06 13.58
CA TYR A 15 -36.26 -36.00 14.25
C TYR A 15 -34.93 -35.83 13.50
N GLU A 16 -34.89 -34.94 12.50
CA GLU A 16 -33.62 -34.43 11.99
C GLU A 16 -32.90 -33.75 13.17
N GLU A 17 -31.96 -34.47 13.76
CA GLU A 17 -31.06 -33.96 14.78
C GLU A 17 -30.36 -32.70 14.24
N PRO A 18 -30.33 -31.58 14.99
CA PRO A 18 -29.79 -30.33 14.48
C PRO A 18 -28.30 -30.51 14.15
N VAL A 19 -27.99 -30.37 12.87
CA VAL A 19 -26.64 -30.51 12.31
C VAL A 19 -25.64 -29.72 13.17
N SER A 20 -24.67 -30.42 13.76
CA SER A 20 -23.67 -29.82 14.66
C SER A 20 -23.05 -28.55 14.05
N ARG A 21 -22.90 -27.50 14.86
CA ARG A 21 -22.25 -26.23 14.46
C ARG A 21 -20.92 -26.46 13.74
N THR A 22 -20.14 -27.46 14.18
CA THR A 22 -18.86 -27.82 13.57
C THR A 22 -19.05 -28.38 12.15
N TYR A 23 -20.08 -29.19 11.91
CA TYR A 23 -20.40 -29.72 10.59
C TYR A 23 -20.88 -28.60 9.65
N GLN A 24 -21.79 -27.74 10.13
CA GLN A 24 -22.27 -26.57 9.38
C GLN A 24 -21.10 -25.67 8.95
N TYR A 25 -20.14 -25.44 9.84
CA TYR A 25 -18.94 -24.67 9.50
C TYR A 25 -18.09 -25.37 8.42
N ARG A 26 -17.76 -26.65 8.57
CA ARG A 26 -16.88 -27.36 7.63
C ARG A 26 -17.51 -27.54 6.25
N LYS A 27 -18.81 -27.78 6.18
CA LYS A 27 -19.51 -28.15 4.93
C LYS A 27 -20.17 -26.98 4.22
N VAL A 28 -20.54 -25.93 4.94
CA VAL A 28 -21.26 -24.77 4.36
C VAL A 28 -20.43 -23.51 4.47
N MET A 29 -20.07 -23.11 5.69
CA MET A 29 -19.47 -21.79 5.93
C MET A 29 -18.03 -21.71 5.37
N LYS A 30 -17.19 -22.71 5.61
CA LYS A 30 -15.80 -22.74 5.13
C LYS A 30 -15.72 -22.73 3.59
N PRO A 31 -16.46 -23.58 2.83
CA PRO A 31 -16.49 -23.49 1.37
C PRO A 31 -17.02 -22.16 0.85
N MET A 32 -18.05 -21.58 1.48
CA MET A 32 -18.57 -20.27 1.11
C MET A 32 -17.54 -19.15 1.31
N LEU A 33 -16.86 -19.13 2.45
CA LEU A 33 -15.83 -18.12 2.77
C LEU A 33 -14.65 -18.21 1.80
N GLU A 34 -14.22 -19.42 1.44
CA GLU A 34 -13.14 -19.60 0.45
C GLU A 34 -13.58 -19.14 -0.94
N ARG A 35 -14.83 -19.40 -1.34
CA ARG A 35 -15.37 -18.85 -2.60
C ARG A 35 -15.34 -17.32 -2.60
N LYS A 36 -15.76 -16.68 -1.50
CA LYS A 36 -15.72 -15.22 -1.34
C LYS A 36 -14.28 -14.69 -1.37
N ARG A 37 -13.33 -15.38 -0.74
CA ARG A 37 -11.91 -15.04 -0.78
C ARG A 37 -11.36 -15.12 -2.21
N ARG A 38 -11.63 -16.22 -2.93
CA ARG A 38 -11.19 -16.41 -4.33
C ARG A 38 -11.77 -15.35 -5.27
N ALA A 39 -13.05 -15.02 -5.11
CA ALA A 39 -13.69 -13.96 -5.88
C ALA A 39 -13.00 -12.61 -5.67
N ARG A 40 -12.67 -12.26 -4.41
CA ARG A 40 -11.92 -11.05 -4.09
C ARG A 40 -10.53 -11.06 -4.73
N ILE A 41 -9.78 -12.17 -4.62
CA ILE A 41 -8.44 -12.28 -5.22
C ILE A 41 -8.48 -12.10 -6.73
N ASN A 42 -9.41 -12.77 -7.42
CA ASN A 42 -9.54 -12.64 -8.87
C ASN A 42 -9.88 -11.21 -9.27
N ARG A 43 -10.80 -10.55 -8.56
CA ARG A 43 -11.13 -9.13 -8.81
C ARG A 43 -9.89 -8.23 -8.72
N CYS A 44 -9.07 -8.40 -7.67
CA CYS A 44 -7.84 -7.62 -7.54
C CYS A 44 -6.82 -7.94 -8.65
N LEU A 45 -6.75 -9.18 -9.12
CA LEU A 45 -5.87 -9.55 -10.24
C LEU A 45 -6.36 -8.96 -11.57
N ASP A 46 -7.68 -8.91 -11.79
CA ASP A 46 -8.26 -8.29 -12.99
C ASP A 46 -7.99 -6.77 -12.99
N GLU A 47 -8.23 -6.09 -11.87
CA GLU A 47 -7.88 -4.67 -11.71
C GLU A 47 -6.38 -4.43 -11.92
N LEU A 48 -5.53 -5.30 -11.36
CA LEU A 48 -4.08 -5.19 -11.52
C LEU A 48 -3.64 -5.40 -12.97
N LYS A 49 -4.27 -6.33 -13.69
CA LYS A 49 -4.03 -6.56 -15.12
C LYS A 49 -4.30 -5.28 -15.91
N ASP A 50 -5.45 -4.66 -15.72
CA ASP A 50 -5.84 -3.45 -16.47
C ASP A 50 -4.87 -2.29 -16.22
N LEU A 51 -4.42 -2.10 -14.98
CA LEU A 51 -3.39 -1.12 -14.62
C LEU A 51 -2.06 -1.41 -15.33
N MET A 52 -1.62 -2.68 -15.34
CA MET A 52 -0.37 -3.07 -16.00
C MET A 52 -0.44 -2.90 -17.51
N VAL A 53 -1.54 -3.30 -18.16
CA VAL A 53 -1.72 -3.10 -19.60
C VAL A 53 -1.61 -1.60 -19.95
N THR A 54 -2.26 -0.74 -19.17
CA THR A 54 -2.22 0.72 -19.37
C THR A 54 -0.79 1.27 -19.18
N ALA A 55 -0.10 0.85 -18.12
CA ALA A 55 1.25 1.31 -17.82
C ALA A 55 2.27 0.88 -18.90
N LEU A 56 2.20 -0.38 -19.34
CA LEU A 56 3.10 -0.93 -20.36
C LEU A 56 2.84 -0.33 -21.74
N GLN A 57 1.57 -0.08 -22.09
CA GLN A 57 1.22 0.63 -23.32
C GLN A 57 1.79 2.05 -23.35
N ALA A 58 1.78 2.77 -22.23
CA ALA A 58 2.40 4.09 -22.13
C ALA A 58 3.92 4.06 -22.30
N GLU A 59 4.56 2.92 -21.99
CA GLU A 59 5.99 2.66 -22.20
C GLU A 59 6.28 2.10 -23.61
N GLY A 60 5.26 1.93 -24.47
CA GLY A 60 5.38 1.45 -25.84
C GLY A 60 5.30 -0.07 -26.00
N GLU A 61 5.03 -0.81 -24.92
CA GLU A 61 4.83 -2.25 -24.94
C GLU A 61 3.35 -2.61 -25.17
N ASN A 62 3.06 -3.42 -26.19
CA ASN A 62 1.69 -3.88 -26.43
C ASN A 62 1.47 -5.26 -25.80
N VAL A 63 0.78 -5.29 -24.67
CA VAL A 63 0.51 -6.54 -23.94
C VAL A 63 -1.00 -6.74 -23.77
N ALA A 64 -1.64 -7.37 -24.76
CA ALA A 64 -3.09 -7.64 -24.73
C ALA A 64 -3.47 -8.87 -23.89
N LYS A 65 -2.50 -9.73 -23.54
CA LYS A 65 -2.74 -10.99 -22.85
C LYS A 65 -1.69 -11.21 -21.77
N LEU A 66 -2.14 -11.19 -20.51
CA LEU A 66 -1.33 -11.49 -19.34
C LEU A 66 -1.90 -12.71 -18.63
N GLU A 67 -1.06 -13.70 -18.35
CA GLU A 67 -1.39 -14.80 -17.46
C GLU A 67 -1.24 -14.39 -16.00
N LYS A 68 -1.74 -15.20 -15.05
CA LYS A 68 -1.68 -14.85 -13.62
C LYS A 68 -0.25 -14.70 -13.10
N ALA A 69 0.68 -15.52 -13.60
CA ALA A 69 2.09 -15.41 -13.24
C ALA A 69 2.67 -14.10 -13.80
N ASP A 70 2.41 -13.78 -15.06
CA ASP A 70 2.87 -12.55 -15.71
C ASP A 70 2.35 -11.31 -15.00
N ILE A 71 1.05 -11.25 -14.65
CA ILE A 71 0.48 -10.11 -13.91
C ILE A 71 1.31 -9.84 -12.65
N LEU A 72 1.63 -10.88 -11.87
CA LEU A 72 2.40 -10.74 -10.64
C LEU A 72 3.86 -10.34 -10.91
N GLU A 73 4.51 -10.99 -11.88
CA GLU A 73 5.91 -10.74 -12.20
C GLU A 73 6.13 -9.34 -12.78
N LEU A 74 5.34 -8.96 -13.79
CA LEU A 74 5.42 -7.64 -14.44
C LEU A 74 5.13 -6.53 -13.44
N THR A 75 4.13 -6.71 -12.57
CA THR A 75 3.83 -5.74 -11.51
C THR A 75 5.02 -5.52 -10.59
N VAL A 76 5.65 -6.61 -10.10
CA VAL A 76 6.81 -6.50 -9.21
C VAL A 76 7.96 -5.78 -9.92
N ARG A 77 8.23 -6.13 -11.18
CA ARG A 77 9.26 -5.46 -11.99
C ARG A 77 8.96 -3.98 -12.17
N HIS A 78 7.72 -3.64 -12.51
CA HIS A 78 7.29 -2.25 -12.67
C HIS A 78 7.42 -1.45 -11.37
N LEU A 79 7.06 -2.03 -10.21
CA LEU A 79 7.27 -1.39 -8.91
C LEU A 79 8.76 -1.15 -8.61
N HIS A 80 9.64 -2.08 -8.97
CA HIS A 80 11.09 -1.87 -8.86
C HIS A 80 11.58 -0.73 -9.76
N THR A 81 11.11 -0.68 -11.01
CA THR A 81 11.42 0.40 -11.95
C THR A 81 10.94 1.75 -11.42
N LEU A 82 9.71 1.85 -10.93
CA LEU A 82 9.16 3.07 -10.32
C LEU A 82 9.98 3.50 -9.10
N ARG A 83 10.42 2.56 -8.26
CA ARG A 83 11.26 2.84 -7.10
C ARG A 83 12.63 3.37 -7.51
N ALA A 84 13.28 2.75 -8.51
CA ALA A 84 14.56 3.20 -9.03
C ALA A 84 14.48 4.61 -9.64
N ALA A 85 13.37 4.90 -10.33
CA ALA A 85 13.08 6.21 -10.90
C ALA A 85 12.58 7.26 -9.88
N ARG A 86 12.48 6.91 -8.58
CA ARG A 86 11.86 7.74 -7.53
C ARG A 86 10.45 8.24 -7.85
N ARG A 87 9.72 7.52 -8.72
CA ARG A 87 8.32 7.81 -9.10
C ARG A 87 7.33 7.08 -8.20
N LEU A 88 7.81 6.12 -7.40
CA LEU A 88 7.02 5.39 -6.43
C LEU A 88 6.84 6.24 -5.16
N THR A 89 5.80 7.07 -5.11
CA THR A 89 5.48 7.98 -3.98
C THR A 89 4.88 7.23 -2.78
N LEU A 90 5.55 6.18 -2.31
CA LEU A 90 5.14 5.43 -1.10
C LEU A 90 5.73 6.01 0.19
N THR A 91 6.63 6.98 0.10
CA THR A 91 7.22 7.65 1.27
C THR A 91 6.71 9.10 1.37
N PRO A 92 6.05 9.48 2.48
CA PRO A 92 5.55 10.84 2.71
C PRO A 92 6.64 11.92 2.59
N GLU A 93 7.87 11.59 3.01
CA GLU A 93 9.07 12.42 2.89
C GLU A 93 9.38 12.82 1.45
N ASN A 94 9.27 11.88 0.50
CA ASN A 94 9.55 12.18 -0.91
C ASN A 94 8.48 13.10 -1.49
N SER A 95 7.21 12.97 -1.05
CA SER A 95 6.13 13.87 -1.47
C SER A 95 6.30 15.32 -1.01
N TYR A 96 6.86 15.57 0.18
CA TYR A 96 7.14 16.96 0.61
C TYR A 96 8.35 17.54 -0.12
N ALA A 97 9.45 16.77 -0.18
CA ALA A 97 10.65 17.20 -0.86
C ALA A 97 10.38 17.46 -2.36
N ASP A 98 9.67 16.58 -3.05
CA ASP A 98 9.35 16.73 -4.47
C ASP A 98 8.43 17.94 -4.72
N ARG A 99 7.40 18.16 -3.88
CA ARG A 99 6.53 19.34 -3.98
C ARG A 99 7.27 20.65 -3.70
N PHE A 100 8.18 20.67 -2.73
CA PHE A 100 9.02 21.83 -2.47
C PHE A 100 9.96 22.10 -3.66
N ARG A 101 10.59 21.05 -4.21
CA ARG A 101 11.44 21.16 -5.39
C ARG A 101 10.67 21.72 -6.58
N GLU A 102 9.48 21.19 -6.84
CA GLU A 102 8.59 21.65 -7.90
C GLU A 102 8.22 23.14 -7.73
N GLY A 103 7.76 23.53 -6.54
CA GLY A 103 7.44 24.93 -6.22
C GLY A 103 8.66 25.86 -6.33
N PHE A 104 9.84 25.42 -5.89
CA PHE A 104 11.09 26.18 -6.05
C PHE A 104 11.43 26.37 -7.54
N THR A 105 11.34 25.29 -8.34
CA THR A 105 11.62 25.38 -9.78
C THR A 105 10.64 26.30 -10.51
N GLN A 106 9.36 26.25 -10.14
CA GLN A 106 8.34 27.13 -10.72
C GLN A 106 8.62 28.61 -10.40
N CYS A 107 8.93 28.92 -9.13
CA CYS A 107 9.30 30.28 -8.73
C CYS A 107 10.56 30.77 -9.46
N ALA A 108 11.59 29.94 -9.58
CA ALA A 108 12.81 30.30 -10.31
C ALA A 108 12.55 30.55 -11.81
N GLN A 109 11.63 29.79 -12.44
CA GLN A 109 11.21 30.02 -13.82
C GLN A 109 10.45 31.35 -13.97
N GLU A 110 9.55 31.68 -13.05
CA GLU A 110 8.83 32.96 -13.04
C GLU A 110 9.79 34.15 -12.90
N VAL A 111 10.77 34.06 -11.99
CA VAL A 111 11.84 35.06 -11.85
C VAL A 111 12.63 35.20 -13.15
N SER A 112 13.01 34.09 -13.77
CA SER A 112 13.69 34.09 -15.06
C SER A 112 12.87 34.80 -16.15
N SER A 113 11.57 34.50 -16.20
CA SER A 113 10.64 35.12 -17.16
C SER A 113 10.53 36.62 -16.92
N PHE A 114 10.36 37.05 -15.66
CA PHE A 114 10.28 38.46 -15.31
C PHE A 114 11.56 39.23 -15.68
N LEU A 115 12.73 38.67 -15.35
CA LEU A 115 14.02 39.29 -15.66
C LEU A 115 14.33 39.34 -17.17
N SER A 116 13.75 38.44 -17.96
CA SER A 116 13.86 38.45 -19.42
C SER A 116 13.00 39.52 -20.10
N THR A 117 12.12 40.20 -19.35
CA THR A 117 11.34 41.31 -19.91
C THR A 117 12.25 42.50 -20.26
N PRO A 118 11.97 43.23 -21.35
CA PRO A 118 12.83 44.33 -21.82
C PRO A 118 13.05 45.41 -20.75
N VAL A 119 12.02 45.66 -19.93
CA VAL A 119 12.04 46.64 -18.85
C VAL A 119 12.95 46.18 -17.71
N ALA A 120 12.82 44.94 -17.26
CA ALA A 120 13.66 44.42 -16.16
C ALA A 120 15.12 44.21 -16.59
N ALA A 121 15.34 43.73 -17.82
CA ALA A 121 16.67 43.49 -18.38
C ALA A 121 17.48 44.79 -18.56
N ALA A 122 16.81 45.90 -18.86
CA ALA A 122 17.46 47.21 -19.02
C ALA A 122 17.87 47.87 -17.69
N VAL A 123 17.18 47.54 -16.59
CA VAL A 123 17.38 48.23 -15.30
C VAL A 123 18.55 47.63 -14.51
N HIS A 124 18.68 46.29 -14.41
CA HIS A 124 19.78 45.65 -13.69
C HIS A 124 20.22 44.28 -14.27
N PRO A 125 20.93 44.26 -15.43
CA PRO A 125 21.34 43.02 -16.08
C PRO A 125 22.33 42.18 -15.25
N ALA A 126 23.26 42.82 -14.53
CA ALA A 126 24.24 42.13 -13.68
C ALA A 126 23.59 41.52 -12.42
N ALA A 127 22.65 42.23 -11.79
CA ALA A 127 21.96 41.73 -10.60
C ALA A 127 21.01 40.57 -10.95
N GLY A 128 20.32 40.63 -12.10
CA GLY A 128 19.49 39.55 -12.59
C GLY A 128 20.29 38.26 -12.87
N ALA A 129 21.45 38.38 -13.51
CA ALA A 129 22.35 37.24 -13.74
C ALA A 129 22.88 36.64 -12.44
N GLN A 130 23.23 37.49 -11.45
CA GLN A 130 23.68 37.03 -10.13
C GLN A 130 22.56 36.31 -9.36
N LEU A 131 21.33 36.82 -9.42
CA LEU A 131 20.16 36.19 -8.81
C LEU A 131 19.88 34.81 -9.42
N MET A 132 19.88 34.70 -10.75
CA MET A 132 19.67 33.42 -11.44
C MET A 132 20.77 32.40 -11.12
N ARG A 133 22.03 32.85 -11.03
CA ARG A 133 23.15 32.00 -10.59
C ARG A 133 22.98 31.53 -9.16
N HIS A 134 22.51 32.40 -8.26
CA HIS A 134 22.24 32.04 -6.87
C HIS A 134 21.09 31.02 -6.78
N LEU A 135 19.99 31.24 -7.49
CA LEU A 135 18.85 30.31 -7.54
C LEU A 135 19.24 28.93 -8.08
N ALA A 136 20.08 28.89 -9.11
CA ALA A 136 20.63 27.65 -9.64
C ALA A 136 21.54 26.93 -8.63
N ALA A 137 22.36 27.67 -7.88
CA ALA A 137 23.25 27.12 -6.86
C ALA A 137 22.50 26.62 -5.60
N THR A 138 21.40 27.28 -5.22
CA THR A 138 20.55 26.85 -4.10
C THR A 138 19.47 25.85 -4.51
N SER A 139 19.53 25.35 -5.76
CA SER A 139 18.60 24.33 -6.22
C SER A 139 18.64 23.12 -5.27
N PRO A 140 17.49 22.66 -4.77
CA PRO A 140 17.41 21.48 -3.89
C PRO A 140 17.91 20.17 -4.54
N ALA A 141 18.31 20.18 -5.81
CA ALA A 141 19.02 19.08 -6.45
C ALA A 141 20.51 18.97 -6.03
N ALA A 142 21.11 20.06 -5.54
CA ALA A 142 22.49 20.10 -5.09
C ALA A 142 22.55 20.08 -3.56
N ASN A 143 22.42 18.90 -2.97
CA ASN A 143 22.90 18.54 -1.63
C ASN A 143 22.91 19.67 -0.59
N VAL A 144 21.77 20.34 -0.35
CA VAL A 144 21.62 21.14 0.86
C VAL A 144 21.08 20.20 1.92
N THR A 145 21.98 19.59 2.67
CA THR A 145 21.70 19.09 4.01
C THR A 145 21.23 20.29 4.81
N VAL A 146 19.92 20.57 4.81
CA VAL A 146 19.33 21.47 5.78
C VAL A 146 19.49 20.76 7.11
N ASN A 147 20.54 21.13 7.84
CA ASN A 147 20.72 20.75 9.22
C ASN A 147 19.66 21.50 10.04
N VAL A 148 18.43 20.97 10.02
CA VAL A 148 17.40 21.37 10.98
C VAL A 148 17.94 20.92 12.34
N PRO A 149 18.16 21.82 13.32
CA PRO A 149 18.41 21.37 14.67
C PRO A 149 17.15 20.62 15.11
N GLN A 150 17.26 19.29 15.18
CA GLN A 150 16.21 18.48 15.78
C GLN A 150 16.12 18.88 17.24
N ASN A 151 15.15 19.73 17.56
CA ASN A 151 14.67 19.86 18.91
C ASN A 151 14.04 18.49 19.25
N VAL A 152 14.82 17.66 19.93
CA VAL A 152 14.39 16.34 20.39
C VAL A 152 13.30 16.57 21.44
N TYR A 153 12.04 16.53 21.00
CA TYR A 153 10.92 16.38 21.91
C TYR A 153 10.90 14.92 22.37
N THR A 154 11.53 14.65 23.52
CA THR A 154 11.29 13.42 24.27
C THR A 154 9.93 13.54 24.97
N PRO A 155 8.92 12.71 24.65
CA PRO A 155 7.71 12.68 25.45
C PRO A 155 8.04 12.20 26.88
N PRO A 156 7.38 12.75 27.92
CA PRO A 156 7.61 12.31 29.30
C PRO A 156 7.22 10.83 29.45
N GLN A 157 8.15 10.04 30.00
CA GLN A 157 7.90 8.63 30.31
C GLN A 157 6.77 8.53 31.35
N SER A 158 5.76 7.71 31.04
CA SER A 158 4.74 7.31 32.02
C SER A 158 5.37 6.42 33.11
N PRO A 159 4.92 6.50 34.36
CA PRO A 159 5.55 5.80 35.47
C PRO A 159 5.45 4.29 35.29
N VAL A 160 6.60 3.62 35.36
CA VAL A 160 6.75 2.17 35.33
C VAL A 160 6.12 1.59 36.60
N SER A 161 5.07 0.78 36.45
CA SER A 161 4.57 -0.06 37.55
C SER A 161 5.56 -1.17 37.81
N VAL A 162 6.12 -1.18 39.03
CA VAL A 162 6.99 -2.23 39.54
C VAL A 162 6.13 -3.48 39.73
N ALA A 163 6.24 -4.45 38.82
CA ALA A 163 5.66 -5.78 38.99
C ALA A 163 6.73 -6.71 39.57
N SER A 164 6.47 -7.15 40.80
CA SER A 164 7.30 -8.09 41.55
C SER A 164 7.52 -9.40 40.78
N SER A 165 8.75 -9.89 40.86
CA SER A 165 9.27 -11.12 40.27
C SER A 165 8.61 -12.39 40.80
N SER A 166 8.22 -13.31 39.92
CA SER A 166 8.23 -14.76 40.16
C SER A 166 8.20 -15.56 38.84
N GLY A 167 9.13 -16.51 38.67
CA GLY A 167 8.86 -17.78 37.98
C GLY A 167 9.09 -17.89 36.46
N GLU A 168 10.31 -18.33 36.11
CA GLU A 168 10.61 -19.50 35.26
C GLU A 168 9.73 -19.84 34.03
N SER A 169 10.35 -19.87 32.84
CA SER A 169 10.39 -21.02 31.88
C SER A 169 10.80 -20.54 30.49
N THR A 170 11.96 -21.01 30.05
CA THR A 170 12.49 -20.93 28.69
C THR A 170 11.75 -21.90 27.75
N GLU A 171 11.18 -21.39 26.65
CA GLU A 171 11.09 -22.14 25.38
C GLU A 171 10.67 -21.21 24.23
N SER A 172 11.64 -20.79 23.41
CA SER A 172 11.38 -20.07 22.15
C SER A 172 11.55 -21.06 21.00
N SER A 173 10.44 -21.69 20.62
CA SER A 173 10.34 -22.41 19.35
C SER A 173 9.85 -21.45 18.28
N ASN A 174 10.70 -21.24 17.27
CA ASN A 174 10.42 -20.55 16.02
C ASN A 174 8.99 -20.82 15.51
N ALA A 175 8.11 -19.82 15.63
CA ALA A 175 6.79 -19.86 15.02
C ALA A 175 6.94 -19.67 13.49
N VAL A 176 7.17 -20.78 12.79
CA VAL A 176 7.08 -20.88 11.34
C VAL A 176 5.68 -20.46 10.92
N TRP A 177 5.61 -19.35 10.19
CA TRP A 177 4.40 -18.87 9.55
C TRP A 177 3.82 -19.96 8.64
N ARG A 178 2.57 -20.37 8.88
CA ARG A 178 1.84 -21.33 8.03
C ARG A 178 0.64 -20.63 7.38
N PRO A 179 0.58 -20.53 6.05
CA PRO A 179 -0.65 -20.14 5.39
C PRO A 179 -1.67 -21.29 5.51
N TRP A 180 -2.92 -20.91 5.76
CA TRP A 180 -4.13 -21.75 5.75
C TRP A 180 -4.27 -22.61 4.50
#